data_AF-A0A953M2S3-F1
#
_entry.id   AF-A0A953M2S3-F1
#
_cell.length_a   1.000
_cell.length_b   1.000
_cell.length_c   1.000
_cell.angle_alpha   90.00
_cell.angle_beta   90.00
_cell.angle_gamma   90.00
#
_symmetry.space_group_name_H-M   'P 1'
#
loop_
_entity.id
_entity.type
_entity.pdbx_description
1 polymer ?
#
loop_
_entity_poly.entity_id
_entity_poly.type
_entity_poly.pdbx_seq_one_letter_code
_entity_poly.pdbx_strand_id
1 'polypeptide(L)'
;MKRFIAFTLLLLTVPFTSTLVHAVTLTFSTLDYPGAVNTYAQGISGDMIVGYYYDGKTYQGFSYDGNTWTTLTYPDNTNVNNRTFPTGISGNTITGYYNSISGGKGFLYDGKTWTTLSYPSSRHTYIYDISGNNMVGYAFGDAIDNAFFYDGITWRDLSFPGAHDSTIIPTGVSGNTIVGTYEENVKGKTVGFMYDGKTVTVLNYPGALWTDPSGISEKYIVGEYSDGSQSHGFLYDGTTWTSFDYPDTLPYASATDIDGNTIIGLYSDATGTHGFTATLSGETPPIPEPSTGLLLGLGLSIAAVIRRKLKGK
;
A
#
# COMPACT_ATOMS: atom_id res chain seq x y z
N MET A 1 -15.76 70.68 32.36
CA MET A 1 -15.64 69.98 31.06
C MET A 1 -14.62 68.85 31.22
N LYS A 2 -15.05 67.61 31.42
CA LYS A 2 -14.16 66.44 31.54
C LYS A 2 -14.23 65.65 30.24
N ARG A 3 -13.13 65.58 29.48
CA ARG A 3 -13.02 64.82 28.24
C ARG A 3 -12.80 63.34 28.59
N PHE A 4 -13.72 62.47 28.21
CA PHE A 4 -13.53 61.02 28.25
C PHE A 4 -12.82 60.58 26.97
N ILE A 5 -11.62 60.02 27.11
CA ILE A 5 -10.87 59.37 26.02
C ILE A 5 -11.38 57.92 25.96
N ALA A 6 -12.07 57.56 24.89
CA ALA A 6 -12.51 56.19 24.64
C ALA A 6 -11.39 55.43 23.93
N PHE A 7 -10.70 54.53 24.64
CA PHE A 7 -9.83 53.54 24.03
C PHE A 7 -10.70 52.50 23.31
N THR A 8 -10.63 52.46 21.98
CA THR A 8 -11.23 51.38 21.19
C THR A 8 -10.20 50.25 21.09
N LEU A 9 -10.42 49.18 21.86
CA LEU A 9 -9.60 47.98 21.81
C LEU A 9 -9.99 47.19 20.55
N LEU A 10 -9.14 47.22 19.52
CA LEU A 10 -9.30 46.40 18.33
C LEU A 10 -8.86 44.96 18.67
N LEU A 11 -9.81 44.08 18.96
CA LEU A 11 -9.53 42.65 19.10
C LEU A 11 -9.24 42.09 17.69
N LEU A 12 -7.96 41.85 17.39
CA LEU A 12 -7.54 41.10 16.21
C LEU A 12 -7.82 39.62 16.50
N THR A 13 -8.93 39.07 15.98
CA THR A 13 -9.16 37.62 16.01
C THR A 13 -8.36 37.01 14.88
N VAL A 14 -7.20 36.42 15.21
CA VAL A 14 -6.50 35.54 14.27
C VAL A 14 -7.29 34.23 14.23
N PRO A 15 -7.85 33.81 13.08
CA PRO A 15 -8.43 32.48 12.98
C PRO A 15 -7.28 31.48 13.11
N PHE A 16 -7.18 30.83 14.26
CA PHE A 16 -6.45 29.57 14.36
C PHE A 16 -7.27 28.53 13.60
N THR A 17 -6.94 28.28 12.35
CA THR A 17 -7.35 27.04 11.70
C THR A 17 -6.49 25.94 12.30
N SER A 18 -6.98 25.26 13.33
CA SER A 18 -6.41 23.96 13.68
C SER A 18 -6.72 23.04 12.50
N THR A 19 -5.71 22.71 11.70
CA THR A 19 -5.80 21.52 10.85
C THR A 19 -5.96 20.35 11.79
N LEU A 20 -7.17 19.81 11.91
CA LEU A 20 -7.34 18.49 12.50
C LEU A 20 -6.53 17.53 11.63
N VAL A 21 -5.46 17.00 12.19
CA VAL A 21 -4.82 15.82 11.63
C VAL A 21 -5.74 14.66 11.98
N HIS A 22 -6.43 14.10 10.99
CA HIS A 22 -7.15 12.85 11.17
C HIS A 22 -6.12 11.77 11.47
N ALA A 23 -6.06 11.34 12.74
CA ALA A 23 -5.22 10.21 13.11
C ALA A 23 -5.86 8.94 12.54
N VAL A 24 -5.28 8.44 11.45
CA VAL A 24 -5.59 7.11 10.93
C VAL A 24 -5.22 6.11 12.02
N THR A 25 -6.17 5.27 12.43
CA THR A 25 -5.93 4.17 13.36
C THR A 25 -5.91 2.86 12.58
N LEU A 26 -4.89 2.04 12.81
CA LEU A 26 -4.77 0.71 12.22
C LEU A 26 -5.09 -0.35 13.26
N THR A 27 -6.00 -1.25 12.93
CA THR A 27 -6.28 -2.44 13.73
C THR A 27 -5.64 -3.64 13.07
N PHE A 28 -4.64 -4.24 13.72
CA PHE A 28 -3.88 -5.36 13.18
C PHE A 28 -4.45 -6.72 13.60
N SER A 29 -4.29 -7.71 12.73
CA SER A 29 -4.54 -9.12 13.01
C SER A 29 -3.48 -9.99 12.33
N THR A 30 -2.94 -10.97 13.06
CA THR A 30 -2.05 -11.98 12.48
C THR A 30 -2.81 -12.84 11.47
N LEU A 31 -2.18 -13.09 10.33
CA LEU A 31 -2.66 -13.97 9.27
C LEU A 31 -1.64 -15.09 9.05
N ASP A 32 -1.84 -16.21 9.74
CA ASP A 32 -0.99 -17.38 9.63
C ASP A 32 -1.69 -18.57 8.99
N TYR A 33 -1.04 -19.16 7.99
CA TYR A 33 -1.47 -20.41 7.41
C TYR A 33 -1.35 -21.53 8.46
N PRO A 34 -2.41 -22.32 8.73
CA PRO A 34 -2.38 -23.36 9.76
C PRO A 34 -1.25 -24.39 9.55
N GLY A 35 -0.34 -24.47 10.53
CA GLY A 35 0.79 -25.41 10.50
C GLY A 35 1.98 -24.98 9.66
N ALA A 36 1.98 -23.76 9.10
CA ALA A 36 3.14 -23.20 8.44
C ALA A 36 4.17 -22.67 9.46
N VAL A 37 5.44 -22.67 9.05
CA VAL A 37 6.54 -21.98 9.72
C VAL A 37 6.55 -20.51 9.31
N ASN A 38 6.34 -20.22 8.02
CA ASN A 38 6.25 -18.86 7.51
C ASN A 38 4.99 -18.70 6.66
N THR A 39 4.32 -17.56 6.79
CA THR A 39 3.19 -17.15 5.95
C THR A 39 3.53 -15.84 5.25
N TYR A 40 3.45 -15.82 3.92
CA TYR A 40 3.69 -14.64 3.10
C TYR A 40 2.40 -14.23 2.41
N ALA A 41 1.73 -13.18 2.91
CA ALA A 41 0.56 -12.58 2.27
C ALA A 41 1.04 -11.59 1.21
N GLN A 42 0.65 -11.78 -0.06
CA GLN A 42 1.24 -11.06 -1.19
C GLN A 42 0.23 -10.18 -1.94
N GLY A 43 -1.02 -10.61 -2.07
CA GLY A 43 -2.06 -9.82 -2.77
C GLY A 43 -3.43 -9.94 -2.11
N ILE A 44 -4.25 -8.89 -2.23
CA ILE A 44 -5.61 -8.81 -1.69
C ILE A 44 -6.61 -8.25 -2.72
N SER A 45 -7.80 -8.84 -2.80
CA SER A 45 -8.93 -8.26 -3.52
C SER A 45 -10.24 -8.60 -2.82
N GLY A 46 -10.93 -7.58 -2.33
CA GLY A 46 -12.05 -7.71 -1.40
C GLY A 46 -11.62 -8.48 -0.15
N ASP A 47 -12.32 -9.58 0.11
CA ASP A 47 -12.03 -10.47 1.26
C ASP A 47 -11.00 -11.56 0.92
N MET A 48 -10.55 -11.65 -0.34
CA MET A 48 -9.69 -12.72 -0.80
C MET A 48 -8.23 -12.31 -0.74
N ILE A 49 -7.42 -13.10 -0.03
CA ILE A 49 -5.98 -12.92 0.12
C ILE A 49 -5.26 -14.09 -0.54
N VAL A 50 -4.19 -13.80 -1.26
CA VAL A 50 -3.32 -14.79 -1.88
C VAL A 50 -1.89 -14.63 -1.42
N GLY A 51 -1.13 -15.71 -1.51
CA GLY A 51 0.27 -15.69 -1.15
C GLY A 51 0.84 -17.09 -1.13
N TYR A 52 1.89 -17.28 -0.34
CA TYR A 52 2.52 -18.58 -0.18
C TYR A 52 2.98 -18.81 1.25
N TYR A 53 3.16 -20.07 1.63
CA TYR A 53 3.59 -20.46 2.96
C TYR A 53 4.70 -21.51 2.90
N TYR A 54 5.51 -21.57 3.95
CA TYR A 54 6.54 -22.59 4.12
C TYR A 54 6.12 -23.56 5.23
N ASP A 55 5.95 -24.84 4.90
CA ASP A 55 5.49 -25.88 5.84
C ASP A 55 6.63 -26.57 6.61
N GLY A 56 7.84 -26.02 6.56
CA GLY A 56 9.04 -26.66 7.10
C GLY A 56 9.74 -27.60 6.11
N LYS A 57 9.16 -27.84 4.92
CA LYS A 57 9.73 -28.69 3.87
C LYS A 57 9.77 -27.99 2.51
N THR A 58 8.67 -27.35 2.11
CA THR A 58 8.53 -26.69 0.80
C THR A 58 7.65 -25.45 0.87
N TYR A 59 7.76 -24.61 -0.16
CA TYR A 59 6.88 -23.46 -0.36
C TYR A 59 5.67 -23.87 -1.21
N GLN A 60 4.48 -23.50 -0.75
CA GLN A 60 3.21 -23.76 -1.43
C GLN A 60 2.40 -22.48 -1.53
N GLY A 61 1.66 -22.31 -2.63
CA GLY A 61 0.73 -21.21 -2.79
C GLY A 61 -0.52 -21.41 -1.94
N PHE A 62 -1.20 -20.33 -1.58
CA PHE A 62 -2.52 -20.37 -0.97
C PHE A 62 -3.45 -19.28 -1.51
N SER A 63 -4.74 -19.51 -1.36
CA SER A 63 -5.76 -18.45 -1.27
C SER A 63 -6.55 -18.59 0.03
N TYR A 64 -7.02 -17.46 0.55
CA TYR A 64 -7.81 -17.38 1.78
C TYR A 64 -9.01 -16.45 1.54
N ASP A 65 -10.22 -16.91 1.86
CA ASP A 65 -11.48 -16.17 1.63
C ASP A 65 -12.06 -15.53 2.91
N GLY A 66 -11.22 -15.36 3.94
CA GLY A 66 -11.64 -14.93 5.27
C GLY A 66 -12.13 -16.06 6.18
N ASN A 67 -12.37 -17.27 5.65
CA ASN A 67 -12.82 -18.43 6.43
C ASN A 67 -12.00 -19.70 6.14
N THR A 68 -11.64 -19.91 4.88
CA THR A 68 -11.12 -21.17 4.35
C THR A 68 -9.79 -20.93 3.65
N TRP A 69 -8.77 -21.67 4.07
CA TRP A 69 -7.49 -21.74 3.39
C TRP A 69 -7.55 -22.81 2.29
N THR A 70 -7.14 -22.45 1.08
CA THR A 70 -7.00 -23.37 -0.05
C THR A 70 -5.57 -23.37 -0.53
N THR A 71 -4.91 -24.52 -0.51
CA THR A 71 -3.59 -24.68 -1.13
C THR A 71 -3.71 -24.60 -2.65
N LEU A 72 -2.89 -23.75 -3.26
CA LEU A 72 -2.79 -23.60 -4.71
C LEU A 72 -1.54 -24.30 -5.23
N THR A 73 -1.71 -25.15 -6.22
CA THR A 73 -0.61 -25.86 -6.88
C THR A 73 -0.85 -25.87 -8.37
N TYR A 74 0.02 -25.20 -9.11
CA TYR A 74 0.02 -25.24 -10.57
C TYR A 74 0.20 -26.68 -11.06
N PRO A 75 -0.56 -27.17 -12.05
CA PRO A 75 -0.51 -28.57 -12.49
C PRO A 75 0.68 -28.89 -13.43
N ASP A 76 1.93 -28.60 -13.02
CA ASP A 76 3.14 -29.04 -13.75
C ASP A 76 3.58 -30.42 -13.26
N ASN A 77 3.23 -31.45 -14.04
CA ASN A 77 3.56 -32.85 -13.72
C ASN A 77 5.00 -33.24 -14.13
N THR A 78 5.77 -32.33 -14.73
CA THR A 78 7.14 -32.59 -15.18
C THR A 78 8.18 -32.19 -14.12
N ASN A 79 7.79 -31.37 -13.15
CA ASN A 79 8.67 -30.89 -12.08
C ASN A 79 8.24 -31.41 -10.70
N VAL A 80 9.01 -32.34 -10.14
CA VAL A 80 8.77 -32.88 -8.78
C VAL A 80 8.98 -31.85 -7.67
N ASN A 81 9.66 -30.73 -7.96
CA ASN A 81 9.87 -29.61 -7.04
C ASN A 81 9.08 -28.37 -7.49
N ASN A 82 7.93 -28.58 -8.15
CA ASN A 82 7.05 -27.50 -8.55
C ASN A 82 6.59 -26.72 -7.31
N ARG A 83 6.81 -25.42 -7.36
CA ARG A 83 6.39 -24.45 -6.32
C ARG A 83 5.57 -23.39 -7.02
N THR A 84 4.44 -23.05 -6.43
CA THR A 84 3.52 -22.03 -6.93
C THR A 84 3.56 -20.83 -5.99
N PHE A 85 3.81 -19.65 -6.53
CA PHE A 85 3.89 -18.39 -5.82
C PHE A 85 2.84 -17.44 -6.37
N PRO A 86 1.61 -17.46 -5.81
CA PRO A 86 0.64 -16.39 -5.99
C PRO A 86 1.23 -15.08 -5.44
N THR A 87 1.13 -14.02 -6.23
CA THR A 87 1.70 -12.71 -5.89
C THR A 87 0.68 -11.59 -5.99
N GLY A 88 -0.29 -11.68 -6.90
CA GLY A 88 -1.35 -10.69 -7.05
C GLY A 88 -2.72 -11.32 -7.33
N ILE A 89 -3.78 -10.56 -7.06
CA ILE A 89 -5.17 -10.98 -7.28
C ILE A 89 -6.04 -9.79 -7.71
N SER A 90 -6.94 -10.01 -8.67
CA SER A 90 -7.97 -9.04 -9.04
C SER A 90 -9.33 -9.72 -9.17
N GLY A 91 -10.24 -9.41 -8.24
CA GLY A 91 -11.46 -10.17 -8.04
C GLY A 91 -11.13 -11.62 -7.70
N ASN A 92 -11.52 -12.55 -8.56
CA ASN A 92 -11.22 -13.99 -8.39
C ASN A 92 -10.04 -14.46 -9.25
N THR A 93 -9.38 -13.55 -9.96
CA THR A 93 -8.29 -13.89 -10.88
C THR A 93 -6.97 -13.73 -10.17
N ILE A 94 -6.23 -14.84 -10.01
CA ILE A 94 -4.96 -14.88 -9.31
C ILE A 94 -3.81 -14.94 -10.32
N THR A 95 -2.76 -14.18 -10.09
CA THR A 95 -1.52 -14.26 -10.86
C THR A 95 -0.33 -14.57 -9.97
N GLY A 96 0.81 -14.82 -10.62
CA GLY A 96 2.08 -15.05 -9.98
C GLY A 96 2.97 -15.88 -10.86
N TYR A 97 3.82 -16.70 -10.25
CA TYR A 97 4.72 -17.57 -10.99
C TYR A 97 4.87 -18.94 -10.36
N TYR A 98 5.33 -19.90 -11.15
CA TYR A 98 5.68 -21.22 -10.67
C TYR A 98 7.02 -21.68 -11.23
N ASN A 99 7.70 -22.55 -10.49
CA ASN A 99 8.97 -23.12 -10.93
C ASN A 99 8.72 -24.26 -11.94
N SER A 100 9.29 -24.15 -13.13
CA SER A 100 9.33 -25.24 -14.11
C SER A 100 10.79 -25.64 -14.42
N ILE A 101 10.96 -26.81 -15.04
CA ILE A 101 12.29 -27.34 -15.41
C ILE A 101 13.05 -26.43 -16.38
N SER A 102 12.32 -25.63 -17.18
CA SER A 102 12.88 -24.71 -18.17
C SER A 102 13.10 -23.27 -17.66
N GLY A 103 12.82 -23.01 -16.39
CA GLY A 103 12.76 -21.66 -15.80
C GLY A 103 11.39 -21.37 -15.23
N GLY A 104 11.29 -20.34 -14.38
CA GLY A 104 10.03 -19.99 -13.73
C GLY A 104 9.08 -19.29 -14.70
N LYS A 105 7.80 -19.67 -14.70
CA LYS A 105 6.80 -19.15 -15.63
C LYS A 105 5.73 -18.38 -14.88
N GLY A 106 5.21 -17.33 -15.50
CA GLY A 106 4.05 -16.62 -14.98
C GLY A 106 2.80 -17.49 -15.13
N PHE A 107 1.76 -17.20 -14.35
CA PHE A 107 0.46 -17.83 -14.52
C PHE A 107 -0.70 -16.87 -14.33
N LEU A 108 -1.86 -17.26 -14.86
CA LEU A 108 -3.17 -16.74 -14.50
C LEU A 108 -4.06 -17.90 -14.05
N TYR A 109 -4.83 -17.70 -13.00
CA TYR A 109 -5.80 -18.68 -12.49
C TYR A 109 -7.15 -18.01 -12.24
N ASP A 110 -8.19 -18.47 -12.93
CA ASP A 110 -9.56 -17.91 -12.87
C ASP A 110 -10.48 -18.63 -11.85
N GLY A 111 -9.89 -19.45 -10.97
CA GLY A 111 -10.61 -20.33 -10.06
C GLY A 111 -10.94 -21.71 -10.63
N LYS A 112 -10.67 -21.95 -11.93
CA LYS A 112 -10.90 -23.24 -12.60
C LYS A 112 -9.75 -23.64 -13.52
N THR A 113 -9.21 -22.69 -14.25
CA THR A 113 -8.26 -22.88 -15.35
C THR A 113 -6.96 -22.18 -15.03
N TRP A 114 -5.86 -22.92 -15.15
CA TRP A 114 -4.52 -22.37 -15.11
C TRP A 114 -4.05 -22.03 -16.52
N THR A 115 -3.56 -20.82 -16.72
CA THR A 115 -2.96 -20.35 -17.98
C THR A 115 -1.50 -20.00 -17.73
N THR A 116 -0.58 -20.60 -18.47
CA THR A 116 0.83 -20.19 -18.44
C THR A 116 1.01 -18.86 -19.16
N LEU A 117 1.72 -17.93 -18.54
CA LEU A 117 2.16 -16.69 -19.16
C LEU A 117 3.69 -16.68 -19.25
N SER A 118 4.22 -16.32 -20.41
CA SER A 118 5.66 -16.27 -20.66
C SER A 118 5.98 -15.04 -21.49
N TYR A 119 6.76 -14.14 -20.91
CA TYR A 119 7.31 -13.01 -21.62
C TYR A 119 8.19 -13.52 -22.78
N PRO A 120 8.05 -12.98 -24.01
CA PRO A 120 8.79 -13.45 -25.18
C PRO A 120 10.30 -13.55 -24.96
N SER A 121 10.90 -14.68 -25.34
CA SER A 121 12.36 -14.94 -25.22
C SER A 121 12.91 -14.96 -23.78
N SER A 122 12.08 -14.81 -22.75
CA SER A 122 12.52 -14.90 -21.36
C SER A 122 12.67 -16.36 -20.91
N ARG A 123 13.66 -16.60 -20.05
CA ARG A 123 13.75 -17.87 -19.32
C ARG A 123 12.80 -17.86 -18.13
N HIS A 124 12.76 -16.73 -17.43
CA HIS A 124 11.94 -16.47 -16.26
C HIS A 124 10.94 -15.34 -16.53
N THR A 125 9.67 -15.56 -16.19
CA THR A 125 8.63 -14.52 -16.18
C THR A 125 7.97 -14.51 -14.81
N TYR A 126 8.23 -13.49 -14.00
CA TYR A 126 7.60 -13.32 -12.70
C TYR A 126 6.60 -12.18 -12.80
N ILE A 127 5.34 -12.49 -12.56
CA ILE A 127 4.28 -11.50 -12.45
C ILE A 127 4.17 -11.15 -10.97
N TYR A 128 4.16 -9.87 -10.64
CA TYR A 128 4.15 -9.40 -9.26
C TYR A 128 2.77 -8.91 -8.83
N ASP A 129 2.01 -8.28 -9.73
CA ASP A 129 0.67 -7.81 -9.40
C ASP A 129 -0.25 -7.71 -10.62
N ILE A 130 -1.57 -7.60 -10.38
CA ILE A 130 -2.65 -7.56 -11.37
C ILE A 130 -3.78 -6.59 -10.98
N SER A 131 -4.24 -5.81 -11.95
CA SER A 131 -5.47 -5.01 -11.85
C SER A 131 -6.34 -5.19 -13.08
N GLY A 132 -7.44 -5.93 -12.94
CA GLY A 132 -8.24 -6.41 -14.07
C GLY A 132 -7.41 -7.31 -14.97
N ASN A 133 -7.05 -6.84 -16.17
CA ASN A 133 -6.19 -7.56 -17.10
C ASN A 133 -4.74 -7.05 -17.10
N ASN A 134 -4.49 -5.92 -16.46
CA ASN A 134 -3.19 -5.28 -16.46
C ASN A 134 -2.30 -5.95 -15.42
N MET A 135 -1.12 -6.40 -15.84
CA MET A 135 -0.17 -7.09 -14.98
C MET A 135 1.19 -6.43 -15.09
N VAL A 136 1.92 -6.40 -13.98
CA VAL A 136 3.30 -5.94 -13.94
C VAL A 136 4.20 -7.02 -13.41
N GLY A 137 5.47 -6.97 -13.80
CA GLY A 137 6.42 -7.96 -13.35
C GLY A 137 7.80 -7.79 -13.97
N TYR A 138 8.60 -8.84 -13.86
CA TYR A 138 9.97 -8.86 -14.31
C TYR A 138 10.29 -10.13 -15.09
N ALA A 139 10.96 -9.96 -16.22
CA ALA A 139 11.36 -11.03 -17.12
C ALA A 139 12.87 -11.03 -17.27
N PHE A 140 13.48 -12.21 -17.08
CA PHE A 140 14.94 -12.35 -17.16
C PHE A 140 15.41 -13.66 -17.78
N GLY A 141 16.62 -13.68 -18.32
CA GLY A 141 17.23 -14.81 -19.01
C GLY A 141 18.53 -14.41 -19.72
N ASP A 142 19.01 -15.26 -20.63
CA ASP A 142 20.35 -15.09 -21.23
C ASP A 142 20.53 -13.77 -22.02
N ALA A 143 19.45 -13.18 -22.53
CA ALA A 143 19.48 -11.94 -23.31
C ALA A 143 18.34 -10.96 -22.97
N ILE A 144 17.61 -11.21 -21.88
CA ILE A 144 16.45 -10.41 -21.45
C ILE A 144 16.64 -10.09 -19.97
N ASP A 145 16.40 -8.84 -19.58
CA ASP A 145 16.45 -8.38 -18.19
C ASP A 145 15.58 -7.11 -18.05
N ASN A 146 14.26 -7.30 -18.16
CA ASN A 146 13.30 -6.21 -18.34
C ASN A 146 12.13 -6.33 -17.36
N ALA A 147 11.79 -5.20 -16.73
CA ALA A 147 10.44 -5.00 -16.21
C ALA A 147 9.43 -4.95 -17.35
N PHE A 148 8.22 -5.45 -17.12
CA PHE A 148 7.17 -5.44 -18.12
C PHE A 148 5.84 -4.93 -17.57
N PHE A 149 5.00 -4.49 -18.51
CA PHE A 149 3.56 -4.33 -18.37
C PHE A 149 2.87 -5.24 -19.40
N TYR A 150 1.83 -5.95 -18.99
CA TYR A 150 1.02 -6.82 -19.85
C TYR A 150 -0.46 -6.43 -19.75
N ASP A 151 -1.10 -6.07 -20.86
CA ASP A 151 -2.50 -5.61 -20.89
C ASP A 151 -3.54 -6.74 -21.08
N GLY A 152 -3.13 -7.99 -20.85
CA GLY A 152 -3.92 -9.19 -21.15
C GLY A 152 -3.78 -9.66 -22.60
N ILE A 153 -3.17 -8.87 -23.47
CA ILE A 153 -2.98 -9.18 -24.90
C ILE A 153 -1.51 -8.97 -25.33
N THR A 154 -0.89 -7.88 -24.89
CA THR A 154 0.40 -7.38 -25.39
C THR A 154 1.38 -7.17 -24.26
N TRP A 155 2.59 -7.68 -24.43
CA TRP A 155 3.73 -7.39 -23.56
C TRP A 155 4.40 -6.09 -23.97
N ARG A 156 4.76 -5.25 -23.01
CA ARG A 156 5.51 -4.01 -23.20
C ARG A 156 6.61 -3.95 -22.17
N ASP A 157 7.80 -3.56 -22.59
CA ASP A 157 8.86 -3.21 -21.64
C ASP A 157 8.43 -1.96 -20.87
N LEU A 158 8.51 -2.05 -19.54
CA LEU A 158 8.26 -0.90 -18.69
C LEU A 158 9.48 0.00 -18.73
N SER A 159 9.31 1.21 -19.23
CA SER A 159 10.35 2.23 -19.29
C SER A 159 9.71 3.61 -19.16
N PHE A 160 10.46 4.55 -18.57
CA PHE A 160 10.02 5.92 -18.43
C PHE A 160 11.22 6.89 -18.39
N PRO A 161 11.00 8.19 -18.72
CA PRO A 161 12.04 9.19 -18.66
C PRO A 161 12.72 9.24 -17.28
N GLY A 162 14.04 9.09 -17.25
CA GLY A 162 14.83 9.12 -16.00
C GLY A 162 15.29 7.75 -15.50
N ALA A 163 14.76 6.64 -16.04
CA ALA A 163 15.20 5.28 -15.70
C ALA A 163 16.08 4.63 -16.78
N HIS A 164 16.70 5.43 -17.67
CA HIS A 164 17.30 4.96 -18.92
C HIS A 164 18.46 3.94 -18.76
N ASP A 165 19.09 3.86 -17.59
CA ASP A 165 20.13 2.88 -17.25
C ASP A 165 19.83 2.15 -15.94
N SER A 166 18.58 2.21 -15.48
CA SER A 166 18.15 1.82 -14.14
C SER A 166 17.38 0.51 -14.18
N THR A 167 17.69 -0.41 -13.26
CA THR A 167 16.82 -1.57 -13.02
C THR A 167 15.49 -1.08 -12.46
N ILE A 168 14.41 -1.25 -13.21
CA ILE A 168 13.04 -0.98 -12.75
C ILE A 168 12.48 -2.26 -12.15
N ILE A 169 11.87 -2.17 -10.98
CA ILE A 169 11.18 -3.28 -10.32
C ILE A 169 9.76 -2.79 -10.01
N PRO A 170 8.78 -3.07 -10.88
CA PRO A 170 7.39 -2.77 -10.58
C PRO A 170 6.87 -3.80 -9.57
N THR A 171 6.15 -3.36 -8.56
CA THR A 171 5.68 -4.23 -7.47
C THR A 171 4.15 -4.26 -7.40
N GLY A 172 3.49 -3.15 -7.72
CA GLY A 172 2.04 -3.01 -7.68
C GLY A 172 1.44 -2.30 -8.90
N VAL A 173 0.17 -2.56 -9.19
CA VAL A 173 -0.59 -1.95 -10.28
C VAL A 173 -2.06 -1.71 -9.89
N SER A 174 -2.58 -0.51 -10.18
CA SER A 174 -4.00 -0.17 -10.05
C SER A 174 -4.49 0.52 -11.31
N GLY A 175 -5.36 -0.15 -12.07
CA GLY A 175 -5.68 0.26 -13.43
C GLY A 175 -4.41 0.30 -14.29
N ASN A 176 -4.01 1.49 -14.75
CA ASN A 176 -2.77 1.69 -15.51
C ASN A 176 -1.65 2.33 -14.67
N THR A 177 -1.91 2.62 -13.39
CA THR A 177 -0.92 3.23 -12.51
C THR A 177 -0.06 2.13 -11.90
N ILE A 178 1.25 2.28 -11.99
CA ILE A 178 2.23 1.29 -11.54
C ILE A 178 3.07 1.91 -10.42
N VAL A 179 3.35 1.15 -9.37
CA VAL A 179 4.30 1.52 -8.33
C VAL A 179 5.44 0.53 -8.26
N GLY A 180 6.54 0.95 -7.65
CA GLY A 180 7.69 0.09 -7.39
C GLY A 180 8.95 0.90 -7.18
N THR A 181 10.09 0.31 -7.49
CA THR A 181 11.40 0.94 -7.32
C THR A 181 12.22 0.98 -8.60
N TYR A 182 13.14 1.93 -8.66
CA TYR A 182 14.20 1.95 -9.67
C TYR A 182 15.52 2.44 -9.06
N GLU A 183 16.66 1.99 -9.60
CA GLU A 183 17.97 2.51 -9.20
C GLU A 183 18.24 3.87 -9.86
N GLU A 184 18.55 4.92 -9.11
CA GLU A 184 19.00 6.19 -9.72
C GLU A 184 20.41 6.04 -10.36
N ASN A 185 20.82 7.04 -11.16
CA ASN A 185 22.16 7.11 -11.79
C ASN A 185 23.36 7.06 -10.82
N VAL A 186 23.11 7.04 -9.51
CA VAL A 186 24.09 6.74 -8.46
C VAL A 186 23.89 5.31 -8.01
N LYS A 187 24.85 4.43 -8.35
CA LYS A 187 24.81 3.00 -8.03
C LYS A 187 24.47 2.76 -6.55
N GLY A 188 23.41 1.99 -6.31
CA GLY A 188 22.96 1.59 -4.98
C GLY A 188 21.94 2.53 -4.31
N LYS A 189 21.46 3.57 -5.00
CA LYS A 189 20.33 4.38 -4.51
C LYS A 189 19.02 3.91 -5.15
N THR A 190 18.24 3.14 -4.39
CA THR A 190 16.89 2.72 -4.77
C THR A 190 15.88 3.82 -4.48
N VAL A 191 15.00 4.11 -5.45
CA VAL A 191 14.01 5.17 -5.38
C VAL A 191 12.63 4.63 -5.70
N GLY A 192 11.65 4.92 -4.84
CA GLY A 192 10.25 4.60 -5.08
C GLY A 192 9.66 5.45 -6.20
N PHE A 193 8.80 4.86 -7.03
CA PHE A 193 8.09 5.55 -8.10
C PHE A 193 6.60 5.22 -8.12
N MET A 194 5.82 6.16 -8.66
CA MET A 194 4.49 5.94 -9.19
C MET A 194 4.49 6.41 -10.66
N TYR A 195 3.97 5.60 -11.56
CA TYR A 195 3.92 5.88 -13.00
C TYR A 195 2.48 5.74 -13.52
N ASP A 196 1.93 6.82 -14.06
CA ASP A 196 0.54 6.86 -14.57
C ASP A 196 0.40 6.55 -16.08
N GLY A 197 1.49 6.07 -16.70
CA GLY A 197 1.60 5.86 -18.15
C GLY A 197 2.11 7.07 -18.93
N LYS A 198 2.33 8.22 -18.27
CA LYS A 198 2.87 9.45 -18.88
C LYS A 198 3.91 10.13 -18.00
N THR A 199 3.66 10.19 -16.69
CA THR A 199 4.43 10.94 -15.71
C THR A 199 4.90 10.00 -14.61
N VAL A 200 6.15 10.23 -14.18
CA VAL A 200 6.75 9.53 -13.05
C VAL A 200 6.74 10.48 -11.88
N THR A 201 6.13 10.05 -10.79
CA THR A 201 6.18 10.73 -9.49
C THR A 201 7.13 9.96 -8.60
N VAL A 202 8.13 10.64 -8.06
CA VAL A 202 9.06 10.03 -7.09
C VAL A 202 8.35 9.93 -5.74
N LEU A 203 8.36 8.72 -5.17
CA LEU A 203 7.79 8.40 -3.87
C LEU A 203 8.92 8.28 -2.86
N ASN A 204 9.13 9.36 -2.10
CA ASN A 204 10.10 9.40 -1.01
C ASN A 204 9.37 9.72 0.29
N TYR A 205 9.35 8.76 1.21
CA TYR A 205 8.91 9.03 2.57
C TYR A 205 9.82 10.11 3.20
N PRO A 206 9.27 11.17 3.81
CA PRO A 206 10.08 12.26 4.35
C PRO A 206 11.10 11.78 5.40
N GLY A 207 12.39 12.02 5.12
CA GLY A 207 13.49 11.65 6.01
C GLY A 207 13.97 10.20 5.90
N ALA A 208 13.37 9.39 5.01
CA ALA A 208 13.81 8.03 4.77
C ALA A 208 15.13 7.95 3.96
N LEU A 209 15.93 6.92 4.23
CA LEU A 209 17.09 6.53 3.44
C LEU A 209 16.68 5.90 2.10
N TRP A 210 15.62 5.09 2.13
CA TRP A 210 14.98 4.51 0.95
C TRP A 210 13.48 4.29 1.23
N THR A 211 12.70 4.24 0.16
CA THR A 211 11.25 4.00 0.19
C THR A 211 10.93 2.99 -0.90
N ASP A 212 10.27 1.90 -0.53
CA ASP A 212 9.90 0.80 -1.39
C ASP A 212 8.37 0.63 -1.38
N PRO A 213 7.67 1.24 -2.35
CA PRO A 213 6.25 1.00 -2.58
C PRO A 213 6.04 -0.44 -3.07
N SER A 214 5.07 -1.15 -2.49
CA SER A 214 4.78 -2.54 -2.82
C SER A 214 3.38 -2.73 -3.41
N GLY A 215 2.38 -2.04 -2.87
CA GLY A 215 0.97 -2.20 -3.24
C GLY A 215 0.27 -0.88 -3.51
N ILE A 216 -0.77 -0.93 -4.35
CA ILE A 216 -1.57 0.25 -4.74
C ILE A 216 -3.04 -0.10 -4.97
N SER A 217 -3.94 0.68 -4.40
CA SER A 217 -5.37 0.65 -4.71
C SER A 217 -5.91 2.08 -4.85
N GLU A 218 -6.35 2.41 -6.06
CA GLU A 218 -6.75 3.76 -6.46
C GLU A 218 -5.62 4.78 -6.25
N LYS A 219 -5.72 5.59 -5.19
CA LYS A 219 -4.72 6.61 -4.80
C LYS A 219 -3.86 6.18 -3.61
N TYR A 220 -4.24 5.09 -2.95
CA TYR A 220 -3.58 4.62 -1.74
C TYR A 220 -2.41 3.73 -2.12
N ILE A 221 -1.24 4.02 -1.54
CA ILE A 221 -0.01 3.27 -1.80
C ILE A 221 0.53 2.82 -0.46
N VAL A 222 0.91 1.55 -0.38
CA VAL A 222 1.54 0.98 0.80
C VAL A 222 2.92 0.43 0.45
N GLY A 223 3.71 0.20 1.48
CA GLY A 223 5.04 -0.39 1.33
C GLY A 223 5.84 -0.23 2.59
N GLU A 224 7.16 -0.17 2.41
CA GLU A 224 8.09 0.06 3.50
C GLU A 224 9.08 1.17 3.23
N TYR A 225 9.62 1.75 4.29
CA TYR A 225 10.70 2.72 4.21
C TYR A 225 11.70 2.46 5.33
N SER A 226 12.95 2.88 5.14
CA SER A 226 13.94 2.85 6.22
C SER A 226 14.34 4.24 6.65
N ASP A 227 14.44 4.46 7.96
CA ASP A 227 15.00 5.67 8.55
C ASP A 227 16.53 5.60 8.75
N GLY A 228 17.18 4.56 8.21
CA GLY A 228 18.61 4.26 8.38
C GLY A 228 18.95 3.42 9.62
N SER A 229 17.98 3.20 10.51
CA SER A 229 18.13 2.31 11.67
C SER A 229 17.27 1.07 11.57
N GLN A 230 16.04 1.21 11.05
CA GLN A 230 15.05 0.15 10.93
C GLN A 230 14.19 0.35 9.68
N SER A 231 13.32 -0.62 9.39
CA SER A 231 12.30 -0.55 8.33
C SER A 231 10.91 -0.46 8.96
N HIS A 232 10.04 0.32 8.34
CA HIS A 232 8.68 0.59 8.81
C HIS A 232 7.68 0.45 7.67
N GLY A 233 6.45 0.08 8.01
CA GLY A 233 5.34 0.13 7.06
C GLY A 233 4.90 1.58 6.83
N PHE A 234 4.42 1.88 5.63
CA PHE A 234 3.74 3.14 5.36
C PHE A 234 2.42 2.96 4.60
N LEU A 235 1.55 3.95 4.76
CA LEU A 235 0.42 4.25 3.89
C LEU A 235 0.57 5.68 3.38
N TYR A 236 0.43 5.87 2.07
CA TYR A 236 0.36 7.16 1.42
C TYR A 236 -1.01 7.34 0.77
N ASP A 237 -1.74 8.40 1.13
CA ASP A 237 -3.11 8.66 0.64
C ASP A 237 -3.19 9.60 -0.58
N GLY A 238 -2.04 9.88 -1.20
CA GLY A 238 -1.86 10.88 -2.25
C GLY A 238 -1.45 12.26 -1.74
N THR A 239 -1.50 12.49 -0.43
CA THR A 239 -1.11 13.77 0.20
C THR A 239 -0.31 13.60 1.48
N THR A 240 -0.64 12.59 2.28
CA THR A 240 -0.15 12.37 3.64
C THR A 240 0.49 11.00 3.73
N TRP A 241 1.64 10.95 4.40
CA TRP A 241 2.33 9.72 4.75
C TRP A 241 1.96 9.35 6.20
N THR A 242 1.49 8.12 6.38
CA THR A 242 1.24 7.51 7.69
C THR A 242 2.22 6.36 7.86
N SER A 243 3.10 6.45 8.85
CA SER A 243 3.98 5.34 9.24
C SER A 243 3.30 4.46 10.28
N PHE A 244 3.61 3.17 10.23
CA PHE A 244 3.13 2.19 11.21
C PHE A 244 4.10 1.02 11.36
N ASP A 245 4.03 0.38 12.52
CA ASP A 245 4.72 -0.87 12.84
C ASP A 245 3.69 -1.90 13.33
N TYR A 246 3.99 -3.18 13.12
CA TYR A 246 3.17 -4.26 13.67
C TYR A 246 3.37 -4.32 15.20
N PRO A 247 2.31 -4.41 16.01
CA PRO A 247 2.42 -4.40 17.48
C PRO A 247 3.34 -5.50 18.03
N ASP A 248 4.03 -5.19 19.14
CA ASP A 248 4.79 -6.15 19.95
C ASP A 248 5.93 -6.92 19.23
N THR A 249 6.33 -6.46 18.04
CA THR A 249 7.47 -7.02 17.28
C THR A 249 8.65 -6.07 17.29
N LEU A 250 9.87 -6.61 17.13
CA LEU A 250 11.01 -5.77 16.73
C LEU A 250 10.66 -5.14 15.38
N PRO A 251 11.00 -3.86 15.14
CA PRO A 251 10.36 -3.04 14.12
C PRO A 251 10.66 -3.54 12.70
N TYR A 252 9.80 -4.42 12.24
CA TYR A 252 9.75 -4.92 10.88
C TYR A 252 8.30 -5.21 10.54
N ALA A 253 7.65 -4.24 9.92
CA ALA A 253 6.38 -4.43 9.25
C ALA A 253 6.57 -3.98 7.80
N SER A 254 6.26 -4.88 6.87
CA SER A 254 6.31 -4.62 5.44
C SER A 254 4.91 -4.81 4.89
N ALA A 255 4.23 -3.72 4.50
CA ALA A 255 2.97 -3.86 3.79
C ALA A 255 3.25 -4.40 2.39
N THR A 256 2.51 -5.39 1.94
CA THR A 256 2.70 -6.02 0.64
C THR A 256 1.64 -5.60 -0.36
N ASP A 257 0.40 -5.39 0.10
CA ASP A 257 -0.70 -4.95 -0.76
C ASP A 257 -1.81 -4.24 0.03
N ILE A 258 -2.71 -3.57 -0.68
CA ILE A 258 -3.85 -2.85 -0.12
C ILE A 258 -5.08 -2.99 -1.02
N ASP A 259 -6.25 -3.21 -0.43
CA ASP A 259 -7.52 -3.02 -1.12
C ASP A 259 -8.55 -2.31 -0.22
N GLY A 260 -9.07 -1.19 -0.72
CA GLY A 260 -9.94 -0.30 0.04
C GLY A 260 -9.32 0.12 1.38
N ASN A 261 -9.93 -0.35 2.47
CA ASN A 261 -9.49 -0.02 3.84
C ASN A 261 -8.63 -1.12 4.49
N THR A 262 -8.25 -2.15 3.75
CA THR A 262 -7.52 -3.30 4.28
C THR A 262 -6.12 -3.35 3.67
N ILE A 263 -5.11 -3.27 4.53
CA ILE A 263 -3.71 -3.48 4.18
C ILE A 263 -3.36 -4.91 4.56
N ILE A 264 -2.60 -5.60 3.73
CA ILE A 264 -1.93 -6.84 4.10
C ILE A 264 -0.42 -6.64 4.11
N GLY A 265 0.28 -7.50 4.83
CA GLY A 265 1.72 -7.41 4.91
C GLY A 265 2.35 -8.54 5.70
N LEU A 266 3.61 -8.33 6.03
CA LEU A 266 4.47 -9.26 6.72
C LEU A 266 5.06 -8.62 7.97
N TYR A 267 5.19 -9.40 9.02
CA TYR A 267 6.08 -9.10 10.14
C TYR A 267 6.93 -10.33 10.46
N SER A 268 8.01 -10.16 11.22
CA SER A 268 8.85 -11.29 11.64
C SER A 268 9.20 -11.20 13.11
N ASP A 269 9.24 -12.35 13.75
CA ASP A 269 9.65 -12.49 15.14
C ASP A 269 10.61 -13.69 15.32
N ALA A 270 10.82 -14.13 16.57
CA ALA A 270 11.71 -15.25 16.87
C ALA A 270 11.20 -16.62 16.34
N THR A 271 9.94 -16.72 15.93
CA THR A 271 9.28 -17.94 15.50
C THR A 271 9.17 -18.08 13.99
N GLY A 272 9.16 -16.98 13.24
CA GLY A 272 9.15 -16.99 11.79
C GLY A 272 8.68 -15.68 11.17
N THR A 273 8.30 -15.77 9.89
CA THR A 273 7.62 -14.68 9.17
C THR A 273 6.12 -14.94 9.17
N HIS A 274 5.35 -13.94 9.56
CA HIS A 274 3.90 -13.99 9.67
C HIS A 274 3.27 -13.05 8.65
N GLY A 275 2.09 -13.41 8.16
CA GLY A 275 1.23 -12.46 7.49
C GLY A 275 0.50 -11.59 8.52
N PHE A 276 0.04 -10.42 8.10
CA PHE A 276 -0.95 -9.65 8.84
C PHE A 276 -2.02 -9.05 7.92
N THR A 277 -3.16 -8.73 8.51
CA THR A 277 -4.13 -7.76 7.97
C THR A 277 -4.16 -6.55 8.90
N ALA A 278 -4.34 -5.36 8.33
CA ALA A 278 -4.51 -4.13 9.07
C ALA A 278 -5.68 -3.32 8.48
N THR A 279 -6.71 -3.06 9.30
CA THR A 279 -7.89 -2.31 8.86
C THR A 279 -7.78 -0.85 9.28
N LEU A 280 -7.96 0.03 8.29
CA LEU A 280 -8.01 1.48 8.45
C LEU A 280 -9.33 1.88 9.12
N SER A 281 -9.24 2.49 10.30
CA SER A 281 -10.36 3.05 11.04
C SER A 281 -10.05 4.51 11.37
N GLY A 282 -10.90 5.45 10.97
CA GLY A 282 -10.60 6.87 11.21
C GLY A 282 -11.49 7.91 10.54
N GLU A 283 -12.33 7.57 9.58
CA GLU A 283 -13.30 8.51 9.02
C GLU A 283 -14.50 8.73 9.97
N THR A 284 -14.25 9.22 11.18
CA THR A 284 -15.34 9.87 11.90
C THR A 284 -15.60 11.20 11.17
N PRO A 285 -16.82 11.43 10.64
CA PRO A 285 -17.17 12.74 10.11
C PRO A 285 -16.92 13.77 11.21
N PRO A 286 -16.43 14.97 10.88
CA PRO A 286 -16.13 15.98 11.88
C PRO A 286 -17.34 16.16 12.78
N ILE A 287 -17.17 15.93 14.09
CA ILE A 287 -18.17 16.33 15.08
C ILE A 287 -18.41 17.82 14.79
N PRO A 288 -19.63 18.23 14.40
CA PRO A 288 -19.90 19.64 14.16
C PRO A 288 -19.46 20.38 15.41
N GLU A 289 -18.58 21.39 15.27
CA GLU A 289 -18.15 22.17 16.43
C GLU A 289 -19.42 22.56 17.23
N PRO A 290 -19.43 22.34 18.56
CA PRO A 290 -20.57 22.73 19.38
C PRO A 290 -20.74 24.22 19.22
N SER A 291 -21.72 24.62 18.41
CA SER A 291 -22.06 25.96 17.97
C SER A 291 -21.45 27.09 18.82
N THR A 292 -20.17 27.40 18.61
CA THR A 292 -19.46 28.46 19.32
C THR A 292 -20.09 29.81 18.98
N GLY A 293 -20.67 29.91 17.77
CA GLY A 293 -21.50 31.02 17.32
C GLY A 293 -22.83 31.19 18.09
N LEU A 294 -23.45 30.10 18.57
CA LEU A 294 -24.69 30.18 19.37
C LEU A 294 -24.38 30.71 20.79
N LEU A 295 -23.26 30.29 21.38
CA LEU A 295 -22.81 30.77 22.68
C LEU A 295 -22.36 32.25 22.63
N LEU A 296 -21.67 32.67 21.56
CA LEU A 296 -21.31 34.08 21.35
C LEU A 296 -22.55 34.97 21.10
N GLY A 297 -23.53 34.48 20.33
CA GLY A 297 -24.78 35.19 20.08
C GLY A 297 -25.62 35.42 21.34
N LEU A 298 -25.63 34.42 22.24
CA LEU A 298 -26.26 34.55 23.57
C LEU A 298 -25.47 35.50 24.49
N GLY A 299 -24.14 35.47 24.47
CA GLY A 299 -23.30 36.39 25.25
C GLY A 299 -23.47 37.86 24.87
N LEU A 300 -23.50 38.17 23.56
CA LEU A 300 -23.66 39.54 23.06
C LEU A 300 -25.07 40.10 23.30
N SER A 301 -26.11 39.26 23.22
CA SER A 301 -27.48 39.67 23.51
C SER A 301 -27.70 39.97 24.99
N ILE A 302 -27.12 39.17 25.90
CA ILE A 302 -27.13 39.45 27.35
C ILE A 302 -26.39 40.77 27.68
N ALA A 303 -25.22 41.00 27.07
CA ALA A 303 -24.47 42.25 27.27
C ALA A 303 -25.23 43.49 26.75
N ALA A 304 -25.94 43.38 25.63
CA ALA A 304 -26.75 44.47 25.08
C ALA A 304 -27.97 44.81 25.95
N VAL A 305 -28.61 43.81 26.55
CA VAL A 305 -29.75 44.00 27.47
C VAL A 305 -29.30 44.68 28.77
N ILE A 306 -28.14 44.28 29.33
CA ILE A 306 -27.57 44.91 30.52
C ILE A 306 -27.19 46.37 30.25
N ARG A 307 -26.62 46.67 29.07
CA ARG A 307 -26.27 48.05 28.69
C ARG A 307 -27.49 48.98 28.55
N ARG A 308 -28.63 48.47 28.06
CA ARG A 308 -29.88 49.26 27.95
C ARG A 308 -30.46 49.61 29.32
N LYS A 309 -30.43 48.68 30.29
CA LYS A 309 -30.93 48.95 31.65
C LYS A 309 -30.10 49.98 32.43
N LEU A 310 -28.80 50.11 32.14
CA LEU A 310 -27.92 51.07 32.82
C LEU A 310 -28.01 52.51 32.29
N LYS A 311 -28.58 52.74 31.10
CA LYS A 311 -28.77 54.09 30.53
C LYS A 311 -30.13 54.73 30.85
N GLY A 312 -31.03 53.99 31.50
CA GLY A 312 -32.37 54.45 31.87
C GLY A 312 -32.53 54.87 33.33
N LYS A 313 -31.42 55.13 34.04
CA LYS A 313 -31.41 55.72 35.40
C LYS A 313 -30.67 57.04 35.36
#